data_AF-N9QTV4-F1
#
_entry.id   AF-N9QTV4-F1
#
_cell.length_a   1.000
_cell.length_b   1.000
_cell.length_c   1.000
_cell.angle_alpha   90.00
_cell.angle_beta   90.00
_cell.angle_gamma   90.00
#
_symmetry.space_group_name_H-M   'P 1'
#
loop_
_entity.id
_entity.type
_entity.pdbx_description
1 polymer ?
#
loop_
_entity_poly.entity_id
_entity_poly.type
_entity_poly.pdbx_seq_one_letter_code
_entity_poly.pdbx_strand_id
1 'polypeptide(L)' 'MLGRVCKKAILEAFAEKDDELLNITQLCERIPGLTWYTFKKLAKNKKLPNVQGKYSLKLVKAAMQSR' A
#
# COMPACT_ATOMS: atom_id res chain seq x y z
N MET A 1 13.19 19.91 9.27
CA MET A 1 12.61 19.84 7.90
C MET A 1 12.64 18.44 7.24
N LEU A 2 12.94 17.34 7.97
CA LEU A 2 13.12 16.01 7.38
C LEU A 2 11.81 15.30 6.92
N GLY A 3 10.68 15.57 7.56
CA GLY A 3 9.43 14.84 7.28
C GLY A 3 8.75 15.15 5.93
N ARG A 4 9.05 16.28 5.29
CA ARG A 4 8.47 16.67 3.99
C ARG A 4 9.21 16.03 2.81
N VAL A 5 10.52 15.87 2.91
CA VAL A 5 11.36 15.32 1.83
C VAL A 5 11.09 13.83 1.65
N CYS A 6 10.96 13.06 2.74
CA CYS A 6 10.65 11.63 2.65
C CYS A 6 9.28 11.36 2.03
N LYS A 7 8.25 12.17 2.35
CA LYS A 7 6.91 12.01 1.75
C LYS A 7 6.93 12.27 0.24
N LYS A 8 7.69 13.27 -0.20
CA LYS A 8 7.79 13.61 -1.62
C LYS A 8 8.52 12.53 -2.40
N ALA A 9 9.64 12.04 -1.89
CA ALA A 9 10.39 10.93 -2.51
C ALA A 9 9.56 9.63 -2.59
N ILE A 10 8.75 9.33 -1.57
CA ILE A 10 7.84 8.18 -1.58
C ILE A 10 6.76 8.36 -2.66
N LEU A 11 6.16 9.54 -2.75
CA LEU A 11 5.15 9.85 -3.77
C LEU A 11 5.74 9.82 -5.19
N GLU A 12 6.94 10.36 -5.39
CA GLU A 12 7.65 10.35 -6.67
C GLU A 12 8.02 8.91 -7.08
N ALA A 13 8.52 8.08 -6.15
CA ALA A 13 8.80 6.66 -6.42
C ALA A 13 7.55 5.83 -6.77
N PHE A 14 6.38 6.22 -6.25
CA PHE A 14 5.11 5.61 -6.65
C PHE A 14 4.58 6.16 -7.98
N ALA A 15 4.79 7.45 -8.25
CA ALA A 15 4.36 8.11 -9.49
C ALA A 15 5.16 7.64 -10.72
N GLU A 16 6.46 7.37 -10.57
CA GLU A 16 7.32 6.86 -11.67
C GLU A 16 6.97 5.42 -12.10
N LYS A 17 6.20 4.67 -11.31
CA LYS A 17 5.98 3.23 -11.52
C LYS A 17 4.57 2.84 -11.94
N ASP A 18 3.69 3.79 -12.24
CA ASP A 18 2.30 3.50 -12.63
C ASP A 18 1.62 2.59 -11.57
N ASP A 19 1.74 3.00 -10.30
CA ASP A 19 1.25 2.25 -9.16
C ASP A 19 0.02 2.93 -8.56
N GLU A 20 -1.10 2.20 -8.54
CA GLU A 20 -2.36 2.71 -8.02
C GLU A 20 -2.33 2.78 -6.49
N LEU A 21 -2.51 3.98 -5.95
CA LEU A 21 -2.72 4.20 -4.52
C LEU A 21 -4.21 4.11 -4.19
N LEU A 22 -4.60 3.01 -3.56
CA LEU A 22 -5.98 2.68 -3.24
C LEU A 22 -6.19 2.66 -1.72
N ASN A 23 -7.40 3.02 -1.29
CA ASN A 23 -7.78 2.85 0.10
C ASN A 23 -8.07 1.36 0.41
N ILE A 24 -8.24 1.01 1.69
CA ILE A 24 -8.42 -0.38 2.11
C ILE A 24 -9.67 -1.02 1.46
N THR A 25 -10.77 -0.27 1.35
CA THR A 25 -12.01 -0.75 0.75
C THR A 25 -11.81 -1.12 -0.71
N GLN A 26 -11.23 -0.21 -1.49
CA GLN A 26 -10.90 -0.42 -2.90
C GLN A 26 -9.94 -1.61 -3.09
N LEU A 27 -8.97 -1.79 -2.17
CA LEU A 27 -8.06 -2.94 -2.22
C LEU A 27 -8.80 -4.26 -2.00
N CYS A 28 -9.73 -4.30 -1.04
CA CYS A 28 -10.54 -5.49 -0.77
C CYS A 28 -11.49 -5.83 -1.93
N GLU A 29 -12.00 -4.81 -2.63
CA GLU A 29 -12.81 -4.99 -3.85
C GLU A 29 -11.97 -5.48 -5.03
N ARG A 30 -10.74 -4.97 -5.18
CA ARG A 30 -9.87 -5.24 -6.33
C ARG A 30 -9.11 -6.57 -6.22
N ILE A 31 -8.81 -7.02 -5.00
CA ILE A 31 -8.02 -8.24 -4.75
C ILE A 31 -8.95 -9.31 -4.17
N PRO A 32 -9.32 -10.32 -4.97
CA PRO A 32 -10.12 -11.45 -4.48
C PRO A 32 -9.44 -12.14 -3.29
N GLY A 33 -10.21 -12.41 -2.25
CA GLY A 33 -9.72 -13.05 -1.02
C GLY A 33 -9.00 -12.12 -0.04
N LEU A 34 -8.84 -10.83 -0.37
CA LEU A 34 -8.36 -9.82 0.58
C LEU A 34 -9.55 -9.23 1.36
N THR A 35 -9.63 -9.55 2.64
CA THR A 35 -10.57 -8.92 3.57
C THR A 35 -9.89 -7.82 4.38
N TRP A 36 -10.66 -6.88 4.92
CA TRP A 36 -10.12 -5.82 5.78
C TRP A 36 -9.25 -6.34 6.93
N TYR A 37 -9.65 -7.44 7.58
CA TYR A 37 -8.90 -8.05 8.67
C TYR A 37 -7.58 -8.65 8.19
N THR A 38 -7.61 -9.40 7.08
CA THR A 38 -6.39 -9.98 6.49
C THR A 38 -5.43 -8.89 6.01
N PHE A 39 -5.96 -7.81 5.42
CA PHE A 39 -5.19 -6.64 5.05
C PHE A 39 -4.54 -5.98 6.26
N LYS A 40 -5.27 -5.72 7.35
CA LYS A 40 -4.69 -5.11 8.55
C LYS A 40 -3.55 -5.94 9.13
N LYS A 41 -3.71 -7.26 9.18
CA LYS A 41 -2.65 -8.18 9.62
C LYS A 41 -1.44 -8.12 8.66
N LEU A 42 -1.69 -8.14 7.35
CA LEU A 42 -0.65 -8.06 6.33
C LEU A 42 0.12 -6.74 6.40
N ALA A 43 -0.59 -5.61 6.48
CA ALA A 43 -0.02 -4.28 6.54
C ALA A 43 0.86 -4.10 7.79
N LYS A 44 0.43 -4.64 8.93
CA LYS A 44 1.24 -4.67 10.16
C LYS A 44 2.49 -5.54 10.02
N ASN A 45 2.33 -6.77 9.51
CA ASN A 45 3.42 -7.75 9.42
C ASN A 45 4.49 -7.35 8.39
N LYS A 46 4.05 -6.82 7.24
CA LYS A 46 4.92 -6.43 6.12
C LYS A 46 5.26 -4.94 6.13
N LYS A 47 4.84 -4.20 7.17
CA LYS A 47 5.07 -2.75 7.35
C LYS A 47 4.74 -1.94 6.08
N LEU A 48 3.56 -2.18 5.50
CA LEU A 48 3.16 -1.54 4.26
C LEU A 48 3.07 -0.01 4.44
N PRO A 49 3.68 0.78 3.53
CA PRO A 49 3.66 2.24 3.63
C PRO A 49 2.24 2.76 3.43
N ASN A 50 1.78 3.57 4.39
CA ASN A 50 0.52 4.29 4.28
C ASN A 50 0.81 5.71 3.81
N VAL A 51 0.19 6.08 2.69
CA VAL A 51 0.24 7.42 2.12
C VAL A 51 -1.16 8.02 2.19
N GLN A 52 -1.42 8.83 3.23
CA GLN A 52 -2.70 9.51 3.43
C GLN A 52 -3.93 8.57 3.42
N GLY A 53 -3.81 7.42 4.08
CA GLY A 53 -4.87 6.41 4.12
C GLY A 53 -4.94 5.48 2.90
N LYS A 54 -4.02 5.64 1.94
CA LYS A 54 -3.90 4.82 0.74
C LYS A 54 -2.64 3.96 0.78
N TYR A 55 -2.68 2.87 0.03
CA TYR A 55 -1.60 1.90 -0.09
C TYR A 55 -1.41 1.52 -1.56
N SER A 56 -0.18 1.19 -1.91
CA SER A 56 0.16 0.73 -3.27
C SER A 56 -0.44 -0.64 -3.54
N LEU A 57 -1.19 -0.75 -4.63
CA LEU A 57 -1.79 -2.00 -5.08
C LEU A 57 -0.70 -3.07 -5.36
N LYS A 58 0.41 -2.68 -5.99
CA LYS A 58 1.52 -3.59 -6.30
C LYS A 58 2.17 -4.14 -5.03
N LEU A 59 2.46 -3.28 -4.05
CA LEU A 59 3.08 -3.70 -2.79
C LEU A 59 2.16 -4.63 -1.99
N VAL A 60 0.84 -4.37 -2.00
CA VAL A 60 -0.13 -5.24 -1.33
C VAL A 60 -0.15 -6.62 -1.99
N LYS A 61 -0.21 -6.69 -3.33
CA LYS A 61 -0.16 -7.97 -4.08
C LYS A 61 1.14 -8.73 -3.81
N ALA A 62 2.28 -8.06 -3.87
CA ALA A 62 3.59 -8.67 -3.60
C ALA A 62 3.68 -9.19 -2.15
N ALA A 63 3.16 -8.42 -1.18
CA ALA A 63 3.11 -8.83 0.22
C ALA A 63 2.25 -10.08 0.44
N MET A 64 1.15 -10.25 -0.32
CA MET A 64 0.30 -11.43 -0.27
C MET A 64 0.97 -12.68 -0.86
N GLN A 65 1.82 -12.52 -1.87
CA GLN A 65 2.53 -13.62 -2.53
C GLN A 65 3.76 -14.11 -1.73
N SER A 66 4.38 -13.22 -0.95
CA SER A 66 5.51 -13.53 -0.07
C SER A 66 5.06 -14.18 1.27
N ARG A 67 4.07 -15.06 1.22
CA ARG A 67 3.46 -15.67 2.41
C ARG A 67 4.22 -16.90 2.88
#